data_AF-A0A847B1T7-F1
#
_entry.id   AF-A0A847B1T7-F1
#
_cell.length_a   1.000
_cell.length_b   1.000
_cell.length_c   1.000
_cell.angle_alpha   90.00
_cell.angle_beta   90.00
_cell.angle_gamma   90.00
#
_symmetry.space_group_name_H-M   'P 1'
#
loop_
_entity.id
_entity.type
_entity.pdbx_description
1 polymer ?
#
loop_
_entity_poly.entity_id
_entity_poly.type
_entity_poly.pdbx_seq_one_letter_code
_entity_poly.pdbx_strand_id
1 'polypeptide(L)'
;MNIAQKARQTYQKYLASKLAIAFSFTIFVLASLALGILGSYLFLLLVPIVLLPIFICLQMTNSAFAKGMSLSQKNFFSFYRAAFTPTLSGAYQVLSSFLKAALLYFGLSFVTVFVMLQFYLTRDPFFAQQIESISALAANGNLVEALAAYENNANIIFISSIATFISGGFALLAFLHFIGRNSIVPHLALSMSSMPGRIAFSIHRQGLKFFKREFNIDYYRATWLGTPLLLIGFAGGVLATYFLTRDPYLILLSGFAGAFIALTPFLPYYLDVMEEMFKKYKDRYIAISIDQAKKAYEEIKVTQKLSEEQQDELDKLISDLQKKADTKNQDQEEKSGEEE
;
A
#
# COMPACT_ATOMS: atom_id res chain seq x y z
N MET A 1 -20.14 12.13 14.33
CA MET A 1 -19.31 11.01 14.84
C MET A 1 -18.05 10.86 14.00
N ASN A 2 -16.86 10.82 14.61
CA ASN A 2 -15.57 10.77 13.92
C ASN A 2 -15.37 9.43 13.18
N ILE A 3 -14.66 9.41 12.04
CA ILE A 3 -14.38 8.23 11.20
C ILE A 3 -13.83 7.06 12.03
N ALA A 4 -12.88 7.33 12.91
CA ALA A 4 -12.29 6.30 13.78
C ALA A 4 -13.32 5.65 14.73
N GLN A 5 -14.31 6.42 15.21
CA GLN A 5 -15.37 5.91 16.08
C GLN A 5 -16.33 5.00 15.31
N LYS A 6 -16.76 5.42 14.11
CA LYS A 6 -17.60 4.60 13.21
C LYS A 6 -16.90 3.29 12.86
N ALA A 7 -15.65 3.37 12.43
CA ALA A 7 -14.84 2.19 12.11
C ALA A 7 -14.69 1.24 13.30
N ARG A 8 -14.40 1.78 14.49
CA ARG A 8 -14.27 0.98 15.73
C ARG A 8 -15.57 0.26 16.10
N GLN A 9 -16.72 0.91 15.97
CA GLN A 9 -18.02 0.29 16.26
C GLN A 9 -18.29 -0.89 15.31
N THR A 10 -18.07 -0.71 14.01
CA THR A 10 -18.23 -1.79 13.02
C THR A 10 -17.24 -2.93 13.26
N TYR A 11 -15.99 -2.61 13.60
CA TYR A 11 -14.97 -3.59 13.94
C TYR A 11 -15.36 -4.42 15.16
N GLN A 12 -15.79 -3.77 16.26
CA GLN A 12 -16.21 -4.45 17.49
C GLN A 12 -17.44 -5.33 17.28
N LYS A 13 -18.41 -4.88 16.47
CA LYS A 13 -19.62 -5.64 16.17
C LYS A 13 -19.34 -6.98 15.49
N TYR A 14 -18.32 -7.04 14.63
CA TYR A 14 -17.97 -8.24 13.84
C TYR A 14 -16.57 -8.77 14.17
N LEU A 15 -16.09 -8.54 15.40
CA LEU A 15 -14.70 -8.74 15.82
C LEU A 15 -14.15 -10.12 15.45
N ALA A 16 -14.84 -11.18 15.87
CA ALA A 16 -14.38 -12.56 15.66
C ALA A 16 -14.25 -12.89 14.16
N SER A 17 -15.26 -12.57 13.35
CA SER A 17 -15.25 -12.85 11.92
C SER A 17 -14.18 -12.05 11.18
N LYS A 18 -13.99 -10.78 11.57
CA LYS A 18 -12.97 -9.88 11.00
C LYS A 18 -11.54 -10.31 11.36
N LEU A 19 -11.31 -10.73 12.60
CA LEU A 19 -10.02 -11.27 13.01
C LEU A 19 -9.71 -12.60 12.32
N ALA A 20 -10.70 -13.49 12.17
CA ALA A 20 -10.51 -14.76 11.47
C ALA A 20 -10.00 -14.56 10.03
N ILE A 21 -10.62 -13.65 9.26
CA ILE A 21 -10.19 -13.39 7.88
C ILE A 21 -8.81 -12.69 7.81
N ALA A 22 -8.51 -11.79 8.74
CA ALA A 22 -7.19 -11.15 8.81
C ALA A 22 -6.09 -12.14 9.19
N PHE A 23 -6.39 -13.07 10.08
CA PHE A 23 -5.48 -14.17 10.42
C PHE A 23 -5.21 -15.07 9.21
N SER A 24 -6.26 -15.45 8.46
CA SER A 24 -6.07 -16.19 7.21
C SER A 24 -5.19 -15.44 6.21
N PHE A 25 -5.42 -14.14 6.00
CA PHE A 25 -4.56 -13.31 5.15
C PHE A 25 -3.10 -13.33 5.63
N THR A 26 -2.89 -13.21 6.95
CA THR A 26 -1.54 -13.23 7.53
C THR A 26 -0.84 -14.56 7.28
N ILE A 27 -1.54 -15.71 7.39
CA ILE A 27 -0.98 -17.01 7.02
C ILE A 27 -0.51 -17.03 5.56
N PHE A 28 -1.30 -16.50 4.63
CA PHE A 28 -0.90 -16.44 3.22
C PHE A 28 0.32 -15.54 2.99
N VAL A 29 0.42 -14.43 3.72
CA VAL A 29 1.60 -13.56 3.70
C VAL A 29 2.83 -14.32 4.23
N LEU A 30 2.70 -14.99 5.37
CA LEU A 30 3.79 -15.77 5.97
C LEU A 30 4.23 -16.94 5.06
N ALA A 31 3.28 -17.64 4.44
CA ALA A 31 3.59 -18.68 3.46
C ALA A 31 4.32 -18.11 2.24
N SER A 32 3.92 -16.93 1.76
CA SER A 32 4.62 -16.25 0.66
C SER A 32 6.01 -15.78 1.07
N LEU A 33 6.19 -15.33 2.31
CA LEU A 33 7.49 -14.97 2.88
C LEU A 33 8.40 -16.20 3.00
N ALA A 34 7.86 -17.35 3.43
CA ALA A 34 8.58 -18.61 3.51
C ALA A 34 9.03 -19.11 2.12
N LEU A 35 8.18 -18.97 1.09
CA LEU A 35 8.58 -19.26 -0.29
C LEU A 35 9.68 -18.33 -0.78
N GLY A 36 9.73 -17.10 -0.27
CA GLY A 36 10.81 -16.15 -0.52
C GLY A 36 12.20 -16.62 -0.05
N ILE A 37 12.29 -17.63 0.82
CA ILE A 37 13.56 -18.27 1.19
C ILE A 37 14.22 -18.89 -0.05
N LEU A 38 13.44 -19.38 -1.01
CA LEU A 38 13.95 -19.94 -2.27
C LEU A 38 14.54 -18.87 -3.20
N GLY A 39 14.22 -17.59 -2.98
CA GLY A 39 14.76 -16.48 -3.74
C GLY A 39 13.93 -15.20 -3.64
N SER A 40 14.62 -14.06 -3.55
CA SER A 40 13.99 -12.73 -3.41
C SER A 40 13.17 -12.30 -4.64
N TYR A 41 13.51 -12.81 -5.83
CA TYR A 41 12.78 -12.54 -7.07
C TYR A 41 11.36 -13.12 -7.06
N LEU A 42 11.08 -14.15 -6.26
CA LEU A 42 9.74 -14.75 -6.17
C LEU A 42 8.72 -13.76 -5.58
N PHE A 43 9.15 -12.81 -4.74
CA PHE A 43 8.25 -11.78 -4.23
C PHE A 43 7.66 -10.88 -5.33
N LEU A 44 8.41 -10.62 -6.40
CA LEU A 44 7.91 -9.84 -7.54
C LEU A 44 6.72 -10.53 -8.22
N LEU A 45 6.66 -11.86 -8.17
CA LEU A 45 5.58 -12.66 -8.74
C LEU A 45 4.46 -12.90 -7.71
N LEU A 46 4.81 -13.23 -6.47
CA LEU A 46 3.84 -13.59 -5.41
C LEU A 46 2.99 -12.39 -4.97
N VAL A 47 3.56 -11.18 -4.94
CA VAL A 47 2.83 -9.98 -4.53
C VAL A 47 1.61 -9.71 -5.44
N PRO A 48 1.73 -9.61 -6.78
CA PRO A 48 0.58 -9.35 -7.65
C PRO A 48 -0.35 -10.56 -7.85
N ILE A 49 0.17 -11.80 -7.77
CA ILE A 49 -0.62 -13.01 -8.07
C ILE A 49 -1.32 -13.58 -6.84
N VAL A 50 -0.69 -13.49 -5.66
CA VAL A 50 -1.18 -14.12 -4.43
C VAL A 50 -1.59 -13.06 -3.41
N LEU A 51 -0.66 -12.20 -2.99
CA LEU A 51 -0.91 -11.31 -1.85
C LEU A 51 -1.96 -10.25 -2.16
N LEU A 52 -1.89 -9.61 -3.33
CA LEU A 52 -2.84 -8.57 -3.72
C LEU A 52 -4.27 -9.12 -3.88
N PRO A 53 -4.52 -10.21 -4.63
CA PRO A 53 -5.86 -10.79 -4.73
C PRO A 53 -6.44 -11.17 -3.37
N ILE A 54 -5.64 -11.76 -2.47
CA ILE A 54 -6.10 -12.13 -1.12
C ILE A 54 -6.37 -10.87 -0.28
N PHE A 55 -5.58 -9.81 -0.42
CA PHE A 55 -5.85 -8.53 0.23
C PHE A 55 -7.16 -7.89 -0.28
N ILE A 56 -7.43 -7.96 -1.58
CA ILE A 56 -8.71 -7.53 -2.17
C ILE A 56 -9.86 -8.36 -1.61
N CYS A 57 -9.71 -9.69 -1.51
CA CYS A 57 -10.70 -10.55 -0.85
C CYS A 57 -10.97 -10.11 0.58
N LEU A 58 -9.91 -9.86 1.34
CA LEU A 58 -10.01 -9.42 2.72
C LEU A 58 -10.83 -8.13 2.82
N GLN A 59 -10.55 -7.14 1.97
CA GLN A 59 -11.31 -5.90 1.90
C GLN A 59 -12.79 -6.12 1.58
N MET A 60 -13.08 -6.92 0.55
CA MET A 60 -14.44 -7.18 0.12
C MET A 60 -15.23 -7.96 1.18
N THR A 61 -14.64 -8.99 1.77
CA THR A 61 -15.27 -9.77 2.86
C THR A 61 -15.47 -8.91 4.10
N ASN A 62 -14.51 -8.06 4.45
CA ASN A 62 -14.66 -7.14 5.58
C ASN A 62 -15.86 -6.20 5.39
N SER A 63 -16.02 -5.65 4.18
CA SER A 63 -17.15 -4.79 3.81
C SER A 63 -18.48 -5.56 3.76
N ALA A 64 -18.44 -6.84 3.41
CA ALA A 64 -19.61 -7.72 3.31
C ALA A 64 -20.23 -8.00 4.70
N PHE A 65 -19.42 -8.10 5.76
CA PHE A 65 -19.93 -8.28 7.12
C PHE A 65 -20.82 -7.13 7.58
N ALA A 66 -20.44 -5.89 7.25
CA ALA A 66 -21.26 -4.71 7.56
C ALA A 66 -22.64 -4.75 6.86
N LYS A 67 -22.76 -5.53 5.77
CA LYS A 67 -24.00 -5.75 5.01
C LYS A 67 -24.76 -7.02 5.44
N GLY A 68 -24.35 -7.68 6.52
CA GLY A 68 -25.02 -8.87 7.05
C GLY A 68 -24.67 -10.18 6.34
N MET A 69 -23.71 -10.20 5.42
CA MET A 69 -23.24 -11.46 4.84
C MET A 69 -22.42 -12.26 5.87
N SER A 70 -22.69 -13.56 5.96
CA SER A 70 -21.88 -14.47 6.78
C SER A 70 -20.57 -14.85 6.09
N LEU A 71 -19.60 -15.30 6.88
CA LEU A 71 -18.36 -15.86 6.35
C LEU A 71 -18.67 -17.18 5.65
N SER A 72 -18.38 -17.23 4.34
CA SER A 72 -18.58 -18.42 3.51
C SER A 72 -17.43 -18.55 2.51
N GLN A 73 -16.95 -19.77 2.33
CA GLN A 73 -15.92 -20.09 1.33
C GLN A 73 -16.37 -19.71 -0.09
N LYS A 74 -17.67 -19.89 -0.40
CA LYS A 74 -18.26 -19.52 -1.68
C LYS A 74 -18.12 -18.01 -1.95
N ASN A 75 -18.42 -17.19 -0.94
CA ASN A 75 -18.28 -15.74 -1.03
C ASN A 75 -16.81 -15.34 -1.14
N PHE A 76 -15.94 -15.95 -0.35
CA PHE A 76 -14.50 -15.69 -0.38
C PHE A 76 -13.89 -15.97 -1.77
N PHE A 77 -14.22 -17.11 -2.38
CA PHE A 77 -13.72 -17.47 -3.70
C PHE A 77 -14.33 -16.61 -4.81
N SER A 78 -15.59 -16.18 -4.65
CA SER A 78 -16.21 -15.20 -5.55
C SER A 78 -15.44 -13.87 -5.55
N PHE A 79 -15.09 -13.35 -4.37
CA PHE A 79 -14.28 -12.13 -4.24
C PHE A 79 -12.85 -12.32 -4.77
N TYR A 80 -12.27 -13.51 -4.61
CA TYR A 80 -10.97 -13.83 -5.19
C TYR A 80 -10.98 -13.75 -6.70
N ARG A 81 -12.01 -14.31 -7.35
CA ARG A 81 -12.19 -14.17 -8.80
C ARG A 81 -12.41 -12.71 -9.20
N ALA A 82 -13.18 -11.95 -8.42
CA ALA A 82 -13.42 -10.54 -8.68
C ALA A 82 -12.13 -9.71 -8.69
N ALA A 83 -11.11 -10.08 -7.90
CA ALA A 83 -9.82 -9.40 -7.86
C ALA A 83 -9.08 -9.39 -9.21
N PHE A 84 -9.35 -10.36 -10.09
CA PHE A 84 -8.74 -10.45 -11.42
C PHE A 84 -9.56 -9.73 -12.51
N THR A 85 -10.69 -9.12 -12.15
CA THR A 85 -11.49 -8.36 -13.13
C THR A 85 -10.82 -7.02 -13.48
N PRO A 86 -11.07 -6.47 -14.68
CA PRO A 86 -10.55 -5.15 -15.08
C PRO A 86 -10.94 -4.00 -14.12
N THR A 87 -12.05 -4.16 -13.40
CA THR A 87 -12.54 -3.20 -12.39
C THR A 87 -11.59 -3.07 -11.21
N LEU A 88 -11.01 -4.17 -10.73
CA LEU A 88 -10.11 -4.18 -9.57
C LEU A 88 -8.63 -4.26 -9.97
N SER A 89 -8.35 -4.72 -11.18
CA SER A 89 -7.00 -4.72 -11.76
C SER A 89 -6.45 -3.30 -11.86
N GLY A 90 -5.28 -3.08 -11.25
CA GLY A 90 -4.61 -1.78 -11.25
C GLY A 90 -5.19 -0.73 -10.29
N ALA A 91 -6.26 -1.04 -9.52
CA ALA A 91 -6.81 -0.12 -8.52
C ALA A 91 -5.77 0.27 -7.45
N TYR A 92 -4.90 -0.68 -7.10
CA TYR A 92 -3.87 -0.53 -6.07
C TYR A 92 -2.54 0.04 -6.54
N GLN A 93 -2.29 0.08 -7.86
CA GLN A 93 -1.00 0.48 -8.43
C GLN A 93 0.20 -0.19 -7.74
N VAL A 94 0.11 -1.50 -7.52
CA VAL A 94 1.08 -2.27 -6.72
C VAL A 94 2.49 -2.16 -7.25
N LEU A 95 2.68 -2.31 -8.56
CA LEU A 95 4.00 -2.19 -9.18
C LEU A 95 4.60 -0.79 -8.97
N SER A 96 3.82 0.27 -9.15
CA SER A 96 4.29 1.64 -8.88
C SER A 96 4.64 1.85 -7.40
N SER A 97 3.84 1.29 -6.49
CA SER A 97 4.07 1.36 -5.04
C SER A 97 5.32 0.59 -4.63
N PHE A 98 5.52 -0.59 -5.21
CA PHE A 98 6.73 -1.39 -5.03
C PHE A 98 7.97 -0.66 -5.55
N LEU A 99 7.93 -0.12 -6.77
CA LEU A 99 9.06 0.62 -7.33
C LEU A 99 9.43 1.86 -6.50
N LYS A 100 8.43 2.59 -5.97
CA LYS A 100 8.67 3.72 -5.06
C LYS A 100 9.31 3.27 -3.74
N ALA A 101 8.83 2.16 -3.17
CA ALA A 101 9.41 1.59 -1.96
C ALA A 101 10.82 1.05 -2.19
N ALA A 102 11.09 0.44 -3.35
CA ALA A 102 12.40 -0.03 -3.76
C ALA A 102 13.38 1.14 -3.96
N LEU A 103 12.94 2.24 -4.59
CA LEU A 103 13.75 3.46 -4.69
C LEU A 103 14.12 4.00 -3.29
N LEU A 104 13.17 3.99 -2.36
CA LEU A 104 13.41 4.39 -0.98
C LEU A 104 14.36 3.43 -0.26
N TYR A 105 14.24 2.11 -0.51
CA TYR A 105 15.17 1.10 0.00
C TYR A 105 16.61 1.40 -0.47
N PHE A 106 16.82 1.51 -1.79
CA PHE A 106 18.16 1.75 -2.34
C PHE A 106 18.73 3.10 -1.90
N GLY A 107 17.90 4.15 -1.88
CA GLY A 107 18.31 5.48 -1.42
C GLY A 107 18.72 5.49 0.06
N LEU A 108 17.90 4.92 0.95
CA LEU A 108 18.22 4.83 2.37
C LEU A 108 19.39 3.90 2.65
N SER A 109 19.50 2.78 1.94
CA SER A 109 20.62 1.86 2.07
C SER A 109 21.92 2.57 1.70
N PHE A 110 21.97 3.28 0.57
CA PHE A 110 23.13 4.08 0.16
C PHE A 110 23.51 5.12 1.23
N VAL A 111 22.54 5.92 1.71
CA VAL A 111 22.80 6.93 2.74
C VAL A 111 23.30 6.30 4.04
N THR A 112 22.69 5.20 4.47
CA THR A 112 23.05 4.52 5.72
C THR A 112 24.45 3.91 5.64
N VAL A 113 24.74 3.19 4.55
CA VAL A 113 26.08 2.64 4.30
C VAL A 113 27.11 3.75 4.25
N PHE A 114 26.84 4.84 3.51
CA PHE A 114 27.76 5.95 3.38
C PHE A 114 28.08 6.59 4.74
N VAL A 115 27.06 6.94 5.52
CA VAL A 115 27.23 7.56 6.85
C VAL A 115 27.98 6.62 7.81
N MET A 116 27.58 5.36 7.87
CA MET A 116 28.21 4.38 8.75
C MET A 116 29.66 4.11 8.34
N LEU A 117 29.93 3.94 7.04
CA LEU A 117 31.28 3.73 6.54
C LEU A 117 32.19 4.91 6.88
N GLN A 118 31.74 6.14 6.64
CA GLN A 118 32.49 7.35 7.01
C GLN A 118 32.75 7.43 8.51
N PHE A 119 31.75 7.09 9.32
CA PHE A 119 31.89 7.06 10.77
C PHE A 119 32.97 6.06 11.22
N TYR A 120 32.91 4.81 10.75
CA TYR A 120 33.88 3.77 11.09
C TYR A 120 35.28 4.08 10.56
N LEU A 121 35.42 4.54 9.31
CA LEU A 121 36.73 4.92 8.75
C LEU A 121 37.40 6.06 9.53
N THR A 122 36.62 7.00 10.07
CA THR A 122 37.15 8.15 10.82
C THR A 122 37.46 7.80 12.28
N ARG A 123 36.71 6.87 12.89
CA ARG A 123 36.74 6.60 14.33
C ARG A 123 37.41 5.29 14.72
N ASP A 124 37.57 4.36 13.78
CA ASP A 124 38.18 3.05 13.98
C ASP A 124 39.41 2.90 13.06
N PRO A 125 40.62 3.21 13.55
CA PRO A 125 41.85 3.10 12.77
C PRO A 125 42.14 1.66 12.31
N PHE A 126 41.71 0.67 13.08
CA PHE A 126 41.90 -0.73 12.73
C PHE A 126 41.02 -1.09 11.54
N PHE A 127 39.77 -0.63 11.52
CA PHE A 127 38.90 -0.79 10.37
C PHE A 127 39.42 -0.07 9.12
N ALA A 128 39.93 1.17 9.26
CA ALA A 128 40.55 1.89 8.15
C ALA A 128 41.69 1.10 7.51
N GLN A 129 42.58 0.53 8.33
CA GLN A 129 43.68 -0.31 7.86
C GLN A 129 43.19 -1.60 7.17
N GLN A 130 42.11 -2.21 7.67
CA GLN A 130 41.49 -3.36 7.00
C GLN A 130 40.97 -3.00 5.60
N ILE A 131 40.29 -1.86 5.45
CA ILE A 131 39.79 -1.41 4.14
C ILE A 131 40.94 -1.09 3.18
N GLU A 132 42.02 -0.48 3.66
CA GLU A 132 43.23 -0.26 2.85
C GLU A 132 43.85 -1.58 2.39
N SER A 133 43.91 -2.59 3.27
CA SER A 133 44.43 -3.92 2.91
C SER A 133 43.58 -4.63 1.85
N ILE A 134 42.25 -4.54 1.96
CA ILE A 134 41.30 -5.07 0.96
C ILE A 134 41.48 -4.35 -0.38
N SER A 135 41.62 -3.02 -0.34
CA SER A 135 41.82 -2.19 -1.53
C SER A 135 43.15 -2.50 -2.22
N ALA A 136 44.21 -2.73 -1.46
CA ALA A 136 45.52 -3.12 -1.98
C ALA A 136 45.48 -4.50 -2.65
N LEU A 137 44.78 -5.48 -2.06
CA LEU A 137 44.56 -6.79 -2.68
C LEU A 137 43.83 -6.66 -4.03
N ALA A 138 42.78 -5.84 -4.09
CA ALA A 138 42.04 -5.60 -5.33
C ALA A 138 42.90 -4.90 -6.39
N ALA A 139 43.69 -3.90 -5.99
CA ALA A 139 44.59 -3.17 -6.90
C ALA A 139 45.71 -4.05 -7.47
N ASN A 140 46.17 -5.04 -6.71
CA ASN A 140 47.19 -6.00 -7.14
C ASN A 140 46.64 -7.17 -7.97
N GLY A 141 45.33 -7.18 -8.29
CA GLY A 141 44.69 -8.22 -9.09
C GLY A 141 44.21 -9.46 -8.31
N ASN A 142 44.37 -9.48 -6.98
CA ASN A 142 43.92 -10.56 -6.10
C ASN A 142 42.43 -10.43 -5.75
N LEU A 143 41.56 -10.39 -6.77
CA LEU A 143 40.13 -10.09 -6.60
C LEU A 143 39.39 -11.11 -5.72
N VAL A 144 39.76 -12.39 -5.77
CA VAL A 144 39.13 -13.44 -4.96
C VAL A 144 39.44 -13.26 -3.48
N GLU A 145 40.69 -12.96 -3.14
CA GLU A 145 41.11 -12.70 -1.76
C GLU A 145 40.52 -11.38 -1.23
N ALA A 146 40.49 -10.36 -2.08
CA ALA A 146 39.85 -9.08 -1.75
C ALA A 146 38.35 -9.25 -1.46
N LEU A 147 37.63 -10.01 -2.29
CA LEU A 147 36.21 -10.29 -2.08
C LEU A 147 36.00 -11.12 -0.81
N ALA A 148 36.78 -12.17 -0.58
CA ALA A 148 36.68 -12.97 0.63
C ALA A 148 36.98 -12.15 1.89
N ALA A 149 37.98 -11.27 1.86
CA ALA A 149 38.30 -10.38 2.97
C ALA A 149 37.20 -9.34 3.22
N TYR A 150 36.56 -8.83 2.15
CA TYR A 150 35.42 -7.93 2.23
C TYR A 150 34.19 -8.62 2.84
N GLU A 151 33.81 -9.79 2.32
CA GLU A 151 32.62 -10.54 2.75
C GLU A 151 32.73 -11.07 4.18
N ASN A 152 33.95 -11.36 4.66
CA ASN A 152 34.20 -11.85 6.02
C ASN A 152 34.47 -10.73 7.03
N ASN A 153 34.54 -9.46 6.61
CA ASN A 153 34.82 -8.36 7.50
C ASN A 153 33.60 -8.06 8.41
N ALA A 154 33.79 -8.21 9.73
CA ALA A 154 32.70 -8.06 10.69
C ALA A 154 32.05 -6.66 10.66
N ASN A 155 32.84 -5.60 10.49
CA ASN A 155 32.32 -4.23 10.42
C ASN A 155 31.56 -3.99 9.11
N ILE A 156 32.03 -4.52 7.97
CA ILE A 156 31.30 -4.45 6.69
C ILE A 156 29.96 -5.21 6.80
N ILE A 157 29.96 -6.42 7.35
CA ILE A 157 28.74 -7.20 7.57
C ILE A 157 27.78 -6.44 8.48
N PHE A 158 28.27 -5.87 9.58
CA PHE A 158 27.46 -5.08 10.51
C PHE A 158 26.83 -3.85 9.81
N ILE A 159 27.64 -3.06 9.10
CA ILE A 159 27.18 -1.89 8.35
C ILE A 159 26.11 -2.28 7.32
N SER A 160 26.36 -3.35 6.55
CA SER A 160 25.44 -3.88 5.54
C SER A 160 24.12 -4.35 6.17
N SER A 161 24.18 -5.01 7.32
CA SER A 161 23.00 -5.50 8.05
C SER A 161 22.15 -4.35 8.58
N ILE A 162 22.77 -3.35 9.22
CA ILE A 162 22.07 -2.16 9.72
C ILE A 162 21.42 -1.40 8.56
N ALA A 163 22.15 -1.20 7.46
CA ALA A 163 21.60 -0.56 6.26
C ALA A 163 20.40 -1.35 5.71
N THR A 164 20.50 -2.68 5.63
CA THR A 164 19.42 -3.57 5.17
C THR A 164 18.18 -3.46 6.06
N PHE A 165 18.34 -3.46 7.38
CA PHE A 165 17.20 -3.42 8.31
C PHE A 165 16.53 -2.06 8.36
N ILE A 166 17.30 -0.97 8.38
CA ILE A 166 16.76 0.40 8.35
C ILE A 166 16.04 0.63 7.02
N SER A 167 16.72 0.42 5.90
CA SER A 167 16.13 0.63 4.58
C SER A 167 14.93 -0.29 4.33
N GLY A 168 15.02 -1.56 4.73
CA GLY A 168 13.95 -2.54 4.61
C GLY A 168 12.71 -2.18 5.43
N GLY A 169 12.88 -1.76 6.69
CA GLY A 169 11.79 -1.33 7.56
C GLY A 169 11.06 -0.10 7.02
N PHE A 170 11.80 0.93 6.60
CA PHE A 170 11.21 2.13 6.00
C PHE A 170 10.59 1.87 4.62
N ALA A 171 11.18 0.97 3.81
CA ALA A 171 10.60 0.56 2.53
C ALA A 171 9.28 -0.19 2.73
N LEU A 172 9.19 -1.09 3.71
CA LEU A 172 7.93 -1.76 4.06
C LEU A 172 6.86 -0.75 4.50
N LEU A 173 7.24 0.19 5.37
CA LEU A 173 6.33 1.26 5.83
C LEU A 173 5.83 2.10 4.64
N ALA A 174 6.72 2.51 3.74
CA ALA A 174 6.35 3.27 2.55
C ALA A 174 5.45 2.46 1.60
N PHE A 175 5.76 1.18 1.39
CA PHE A 175 4.95 0.29 0.56
C PHE A 175 3.53 0.15 1.11
N LEU A 176 3.40 -0.18 2.41
CA LEU A 176 2.10 -0.31 3.06
C LEU A 176 1.35 1.02 3.12
N HIS A 177 2.04 2.16 3.24
CA HIS A 177 1.44 3.48 3.14
C HIS A 177 0.83 3.72 1.74
N PHE A 178 1.57 3.42 0.66
CA PHE A 178 1.07 3.61 -0.71
C PHE A 178 -0.09 2.67 -1.05
N ILE A 179 0.04 1.39 -0.71
CA ILE A 179 -1.04 0.39 -0.89
C ILE A 179 -2.26 0.80 -0.07
N GLY A 180 -2.03 1.17 1.19
CA GLY A 180 -3.09 1.57 2.09
C GLY A 180 -3.88 2.76 1.57
N ARG A 181 -3.21 3.84 1.16
CA ARG A 181 -3.92 5.00 0.59
C ARG A 181 -4.75 4.63 -0.64
N ASN A 182 -4.27 3.69 -1.45
CA ASN A 182 -4.98 3.22 -2.63
C ASN A 182 -6.13 2.24 -2.30
N SER A 183 -6.27 1.77 -1.05
CA SER A 183 -7.38 0.91 -0.63
C SER A 183 -8.76 1.55 -0.79
N ILE A 184 -8.85 2.87 -0.94
CA ILE A 184 -10.13 3.53 -1.24
C ILE A 184 -10.59 3.31 -2.69
N VAL A 185 -9.65 3.05 -3.61
CA VAL A 185 -9.90 2.97 -5.06
C VAL A 185 -10.81 1.79 -5.43
N PRO A 186 -10.67 0.59 -4.86
CA PRO A 186 -11.64 -0.49 -5.07
C PRO A 186 -13.08 -0.12 -4.71
N HIS A 187 -13.30 0.61 -3.60
CA HIS A 187 -14.64 1.07 -3.23
C HIS A 187 -15.19 2.05 -4.28
N LEU A 188 -14.33 2.96 -4.75
CA LEU A 188 -14.68 3.91 -5.81
C LEU A 188 -15.06 3.17 -7.10
N ALA A 189 -14.20 2.27 -7.57
CA ALA A 189 -14.39 1.50 -8.80
C ALA A 189 -15.72 0.72 -8.79
N LEU A 190 -16.01 0.02 -7.67
CA LEU A 190 -17.24 -0.76 -7.53
C LEU A 190 -18.50 0.10 -7.35
N SER A 191 -18.37 1.32 -6.81
CA SER A 191 -19.51 2.21 -6.56
C SER A 191 -19.99 3.00 -7.78
N MET A 192 -19.13 3.14 -8.79
CA MET A 192 -19.38 3.96 -9.97
C MET A 192 -19.48 3.08 -11.22
N SER A 193 -20.54 2.25 -11.27
CA SER A 193 -20.85 1.37 -12.40
C SER A 193 -19.71 0.42 -12.79
N SER A 194 -18.93 -0.07 -11.81
CA SER A 194 -17.84 -1.02 -12.01
C SER A 194 -16.76 -0.56 -13.00
N MET A 195 -16.41 0.73 -12.96
CA MET A 195 -15.40 1.32 -13.85
C MET A 195 -14.03 0.62 -13.75
N PRO A 196 -13.23 0.61 -14.83
CA PRO A 196 -11.87 0.08 -14.80
C PRO A 196 -11.01 0.69 -13.69
N GLY A 197 -10.22 -0.14 -12.99
CA GLY A 197 -9.47 0.29 -11.81
C GLY A 197 -8.46 1.41 -12.07
N ARG A 198 -7.93 1.50 -13.30
CA ARG A 198 -7.05 2.60 -13.74
C ARG A 198 -7.78 3.95 -13.79
N ILE A 199 -9.04 3.96 -14.21
CA ILE A 199 -9.86 5.17 -14.27
C ILE A 199 -10.23 5.60 -12.85
N ALA A 200 -10.68 4.66 -12.00
CA ALA A 200 -10.93 4.93 -10.59
C ALA A 200 -9.68 5.50 -9.88
N PHE A 201 -8.50 4.95 -10.16
CA PHE A 201 -7.24 5.48 -9.63
C PHE A 201 -6.95 6.91 -10.13
N SER A 202 -7.22 7.21 -11.41
CA SER A 202 -7.10 8.57 -11.95
C SER A 202 -8.02 9.56 -11.23
N ILE A 203 -9.29 9.20 -11.02
CA ILE A 203 -10.25 9.99 -10.25
C ILE A 203 -9.75 10.22 -8.83
N HIS A 204 -9.28 9.16 -8.16
CA HIS A 204 -8.71 9.28 -6.83
C HIS A 204 -7.52 10.25 -6.78
N ARG A 205 -6.58 10.09 -7.72
CA ARG A 205 -5.38 10.95 -7.82
C ARG A 205 -5.74 12.41 -8.08
N GLN A 206 -6.71 12.68 -8.96
CA GLN A 206 -7.16 14.04 -9.22
C GLN A 206 -7.91 14.63 -8.02
N GLY A 207 -8.76 13.84 -7.36
CA GLY A 207 -9.47 14.30 -6.16
C GLY A 207 -8.56 14.66 -5.01
N LEU A 208 -7.49 13.90 -4.80
CA LEU A 208 -6.46 14.24 -3.84
C LEU A 208 -5.74 15.56 -4.14
N LYS A 209 -5.91 16.21 -5.30
CA LYS A 209 -5.41 17.59 -5.51
C LYS A 209 -6.32 18.63 -4.86
N PHE A 210 -7.62 18.39 -4.79
CA PHE A 210 -8.62 19.34 -4.30
C PHE A 210 -8.80 19.27 -2.78
N PHE A 211 -8.87 18.07 -2.21
CA PHE A 211 -9.13 17.88 -0.77
C PHE A 211 -8.00 17.13 -0.03
N LYS A 212 -6.76 17.26 -0.52
CA LYS A 212 -5.56 16.58 0.03
C LYS A 212 -5.43 16.71 1.55
N ARG A 213 -5.57 17.95 2.04
CA ARG A 213 -5.28 18.31 3.44
C ARG A 213 -6.26 17.62 4.37
N GLU A 214 -7.55 17.76 4.08
CA GLU A 214 -8.63 17.15 4.86
C GLU A 214 -8.51 15.62 4.83
N PHE A 215 -8.31 15.03 3.64
CA PHE A 215 -8.14 13.59 3.48
C PHE A 215 -6.97 13.06 4.31
N ASN A 216 -5.82 13.73 4.26
CA ASN A 216 -4.65 13.30 5.00
C ASN A 216 -4.86 13.41 6.52
N ILE A 217 -5.50 14.49 7.00
CA ILE A 217 -5.81 14.65 8.43
C ILE A 217 -6.67 13.48 8.91
N ASP A 218 -7.76 13.20 8.20
CA ASP A 218 -8.65 12.09 8.54
C ASP A 218 -7.93 10.73 8.49
N TYR A 219 -7.20 10.50 7.40
CA TYR A 219 -6.43 9.27 7.17
C TYR A 219 -5.43 9.02 8.30
N TYR A 220 -4.53 9.97 8.57
CA TYR A 220 -3.48 9.77 9.57
C TYR A 220 -4.05 9.74 10.98
N ARG A 221 -5.06 10.56 11.30
CA ARG A 221 -5.71 10.54 12.62
C ARG A 221 -6.41 9.21 12.90
N ALA A 222 -6.99 8.56 11.88
CA ALA A 222 -7.66 7.29 12.06
C ALA A 222 -6.71 6.08 12.00
N THR A 223 -5.57 6.20 11.33
CA THR A 223 -4.66 5.07 11.03
C THR A 223 -3.31 5.10 11.74
N TRP A 224 -3.03 6.14 12.55
CA TRP A 224 -1.69 6.35 13.15
C TRP A 224 -1.15 5.13 13.90
N LEU A 225 -2.01 4.36 14.60
CA LEU A 225 -1.64 3.14 15.34
C LEU A 225 -1.02 2.05 14.48
N GLY A 226 -1.28 2.03 13.16
CA GLY A 226 -0.68 1.06 12.26
C GLY A 226 0.84 1.20 12.16
N THR A 227 1.37 2.42 12.27
CA THR A 227 2.82 2.69 12.17
C THR A 227 3.62 2.08 13.33
N PRO A 228 3.31 2.37 14.61
CA PRO A 228 4.03 1.77 15.72
C PRO A 228 3.85 0.25 15.77
N LEU A 229 2.67 -0.30 15.42
CA LEU A 229 2.47 -1.75 15.35
C LEU A 229 3.39 -2.41 14.32
N LEU A 230 3.51 -1.80 13.13
CA LEU A 230 4.41 -2.27 12.07
C LEU A 230 5.86 -2.24 12.55
N LEU A 231 6.31 -1.13 13.15
CA LEU A 231 7.69 -0.97 13.61
C LEU A 231 8.02 -1.92 14.76
N ILE A 232 7.13 -2.09 15.74
CA ILE A 232 7.31 -3.02 16.85
C ILE A 232 7.34 -4.46 16.34
N GLY A 233 6.41 -4.82 15.45
CA GLY A 233 6.39 -6.15 14.84
C GLY A 233 7.65 -6.43 14.03
N PHE A 234 8.11 -5.44 13.25
CA PHE A 234 9.34 -5.54 12.47
C PHE A 234 10.56 -5.74 13.36
N ALA A 235 10.73 -4.87 14.37
CA ALA A 235 11.81 -4.98 15.33
C ALA A 235 11.78 -6.32 16.09
N GLY A 236 10.59 -6.77 16.52
CA GLY A 236 10.40 -8.06 17.17
C GLY A 236 10.81 -9.23 16.27
N GLY A 237 10.45 -9.20 14.98
CA GLY A 237 10.85 -10.20 14.00
C GLY A 237 12.36 -10.21 13.74
N VAL A 238 12.98 -9.03 13.61
CA VAL A 238 14.45 -8.89 13.48
C VAL A 238 15.16 -9.45 14.72
N LEU A 239 14.76 -9.04 15.91
CA LEU A 239 15.39 -9.47 17.17
C LEU A 239 15.24 -10.98 17.42
N ALA A 240 14.10 -11.56 17.03
CA ALA A 240 13.85 -12.99 17.19
C ALA A 240 14.83 -13.87 16.39
N THR A 241 15.31 -13.40 15.24
CA THR A 241 16.19 -14.18 14.35
C THR A 241 17.63 -13.68 14.30
N TYR A 242 17.90 -12.45 14.77
CA TYR A 242 19.24 -11.88 14.79
C TYR A 242 20.29 -12.77 15.48
N PHE A 243 19.88 -13.50 16.53
CA PHE A 243 20.76 -14.42 17.25
C PHE A 243 20.79 -15.84 16.66
N LEU A 244 19.90 -16.16 15.72
CA LEU A 244 19.75 -17.50 15.13
C LEU A 244 20.47 -17.65 13.79
N THR A 245 20.64 -16.56 13.05
CA THR A 245 21.33 -16.56 11.75
C THR A 245 22.13 -15.29 11.57
N ARG A 246 23.19 -15.36 10.75
CA ARG A 246 23.97 -14.20 10.32
C ARG A 246 23.55 -13.68 8.95
N ASP A 247 22.61 -14.35 8.29
CA ASP A 247 22.11 -13.96 6.98
C ASP A 247 21.15 -12.76 7.09
N PRO A 248 21.55 -11.55 6.62
CA PRO A 248 20.72 -10.35 6.72
C PRO A 248 19.40 -10.48 5.96
N TYR A 249 19.36 -11.29 4.89
CA TYR A 249 18.14 -11.50 4.12
C TYR A 249 17.10 -12.28 4.93
N LEU A 250 17.50 -13.36 5.59
CA LEU A 250 16.60 -14.15 6.45
C LEU A 250 16.10 -13.34 7.66
N ILE A 251 16.97 -12.51 8.25
CA ILE A 251 16.59 -11.61 9.35
C ILE A 251 15.56 -10.58 8.85
N LEU A 252 15.78 -10.01 7.65
CA LEU A 252 14.83 -9.08 7.04
C LEU A 252 13.46 -9.72 6.78
N LEU A 253 13.43 -10.94 6.24
CA LEU A 253 12.18 -11.69 6.02
C LEU A 253 11.44 -11.94 7.35
N SER A 254 12.17 -12.26 8.42
CA SER A 254 11.59 -12.38 9.76
C SER A 254 11.03 -11.05 10.27
N GLY A 255 11.72 -9.94 10.01
CA GLY A 255 11.20 -8.59 10.27
C GLY A 255 9.88 -8.35 9.55
N PHE A 256 9.78 -8.69 8.26
CA PHE A 256 8.52 -8.59 7.51
C PHE A 256 7.43 -9.48 8.13
N ALA A 257 7.75 -10.73 8.47
CA ALA A 257 6.81 -11.65 9.13
C ALA A 257 6.27 -11.08 10.45
N GLY A 258 7.16 -10.58 11.31
CA GLY A 258 6.79 -9.97 12.59
C GLY A 258 5.89 -8.74 12.41
N ALA A 259 6.18 -7.90 11.40
CA ALA A 259 5.34 -6.75 11.08
C ALA A 259 3.91 -7.15 10.68
N PHE A 260 3.77 -8.17 9.81
CA PHE A 260 2.45 -8.66 9.40
C PHE A 260 1.70 -9.34 10.55
N ILE A 261 2.38 -10.13 11.40
CA ILE A 261 1.78 -10.70 12.61
C ILE A 261 1.23 -9.60 13.51
N ALA A 262 2.02 -8.57 13.82
CA ALA A 262 1.59 -7.46 14.67
C ALA A 262 0.45 -6.62 14.05
N LEU A 263 0.39 -6.52 12.72
CA LEU A 263 -0.68 -5.82 12.01
C LEU A 263 -1.99 -6.59 11.91
N THR A 264 -1.98 -7.92 12.09
CA THR A 264 -3.17 -8.79 11.99
C THR A 264 -4.40 -8.23 12.71
N PRO A 265 -4.36 -7.85 14.00
CA PRO A 265 -5.53 -7.32 14.68
C PRO A 265 -5.98 -5.95 14.17
N PHE A 266 -5.05 -5.15 13.64
CA PHE A 266 -5.32 -3.80 13.16
C PHE A 266 -5.91 -3.77 11.75
N LEU A 267 -5.60 -4.77 10.93
CA LEU A 267 -5.94 -4.80 9.51
C LEU A 267 -7.45 -4.67 9.23
N PRO A 268 -8.37 -5.34 9.95
CA PRO A 268 -9.80 -5.14 9.71
C PRO A 268 -10.30 -3.76 10.12
N TYR A 269 -9.81 -3.23 11.24
CA TYR A 269 -10.12 -1.85 11.65
C TYR A 269 -9.66 -0.84 10.58
N TYR A 270 -8.47 -1.04 10.02
CA TYR A 270 -7.96 -0.23 8.92
C TYR A 270 -8.90 -0.25 7.71
N LEU A 271 -9.40 -1.43 7.33
CA LEU A 271 -10.34 -1.58 6.20
C LEU A 271 -11.68 -0.87 6.48
N ASP A 272 -12.17 -0.91 7.72
CA ASP A 272 -13.36 -0.15 8.12
C ASP A 272 -13.13 1.36 8.04
N VAL A 273 -11.94 1.84 8.44
CA VAL A 273 -11.57 3.24 8.25
C VAL A 273 -11.59 3.62 6.78
N MET A 274 -11.07 2.78 5.88
CA MET A 274 -11.09 3.05 4.44
C MET A 274 -12.52 3.08 3.87
N GLU A 275 -13.42 2.23 4.36
CA GLU A 275 -14.83 2.26 3.96
C GLU A 275 -15.52 3.56 4.43
N GLU A 276 -15.28 3.99 5.66
CA GLU A 276 -15.84 5.25 6.20
C GLU A 276 -15.25 6.49 5.53
N MET A 277 -13.95 6.47 5.21
CA MET A 277 -13.31 7.48 4.36
C MET A 277 -13.99 7.54 2.99
N PHE A 278 -14.21 6.39 2.35
CA PHE A 278 -14.93 6.33 1.08
C PHE A 278 -16.33 6.96 1.18
N LYS A 279 -17.11 6.60 2.21
CA LYS A 279 -18.45 7.19 2.43
C LYS A 279 -18.40 8.70 2.57
N LYS A 280 -17.43 9.25 3.32
CA LYS A 280 -17.28 10.70 3.50
C LYS A 280 -16.95 11.44 2.19
N TYR A 281 -16.07 10.89 1.36
CA TYR A 281 -15.55 11.56 0.17
C TYR A 281 -16.25 11.16 -1.14
N LYS A 282 -17.23 10.25 -1.09
CA LYS A 282 -17.89 9.67 -2.26
C LYS A 282 -18.42 10.72 -3.23
N ASP A 283 -19.21 11.67 -2.74
CA ASP A 283 -19.87 12.66 -3.59
C ASP A 283 -18.87 13.59 -4.28
N ARG A 284 -17.78 13.94 -3.57
CA ARG A 284 -16.67 14.70 -4.15
C ARG A 284 -15.99 13.92 -5.28
N TYR A 285 -15.75 12.62 -5.10
CA TYR A 285 -15.21 11.78 -6.19
C TYR A 285 -16.17 11.68 -7.38
N ILE A 286 -17.48 11.62 -7.15
CA ILE A 286 -18.48 11.63 -8.23
C ILE A 286 -18.38 12.94 -9.03
N ALA A 287 -18.33 14.09 -8.36
CA ALA A 287 -18.17 15.38 -9.03
C ALA A 287 -16.90 15.45 -9.89
N ILE A 288 -15.77 14.94 -9.37
CA ILE A 288 -14.50 14.89 -10.13
C ILE A 288 -14.59 13.94 -11.32
N SER A 289 -15.27 12.80 -11.18
CA SER A 289 -15.48 11.87 -12.30
C SER A 289 -16.29 12.53 -13.41
N ILE A 290 -17.29 13.34 -13.06
CA ILE A 290 -18.10 14.07 -14.03
C ILE A 290 -17.26 15.14 -14.73
N ASP A 291 -16.46 15.91 -13.99
CA ASP A 291 -15.53 16.90 -14.58
C ASP A 291 -14.53 16.26 -15.56
N GLN A 292 -13.97 15.09 -15.21
CA GLN A 292 -13.11 14.34 -16.13
C GLN A 292 -13.85 13.86 -17.38
N ALA A 293 -15.09 13.38 -17.23
CA ALA A 293 -15.91 12.94 -18.36
C ALA A 293 -16.23 14.11 -19.30
N LYS A 294 -16.54 15.30 -18.75
CA LYS A 294 -16.76 16.52 -19.54
C LYS A 294 -15.51 16.92 -20.33
N LYS A 295 -14.35 16.95 -19.69
CA LYS A 295 -13.09 17.29 -20.37
C LYS A 295 -12.74 16.32 -21.49
N ALA A 296 -12.89 15.02 -21.23
CA ALA A 296 -12.68 14.00 -22.25
C ALA A 296 -13.67 14.16 -23.42
N TYR A 297 -14.92 14.51 -23.14
CA TYR A 297 -15.91 14.79 -24.17
C TYR A 297 -15.55 16.02 -25.02
N GLU A 298 -15.18 17.13 -24.39
CA GLU A 298 -14.74 18.34 -25.10
C GLU A 298 -13.52 18.06 -25.99
N GLU A 299 -12.55 17.29 -25.49
CA GLU A 299 -11.39 16.86 -26.29
C GLU A 299 -11.80 16.00 -27.50
N ILE A 300 -12.73 15.07 -27.34
CA ILE A 300 -13.24 14.25 -28.46
C ILE A 300 -14.00 15.12 -29.46
N LYS A 301 -14.83 16.07 -29.01
CA LYS A 301 -15.59 16.99 -29.88
C LYS A 301 -14.67 17.85 -30.74
N VAL A 302 -13.52 18.25 -30.21
CA VAL A 302 -12.50 19.03 -30.94
C VAL A 302 -11.65 18.15 -31.86
N THR A 303 -11.34 16.91 -31.45
CA THR A 303 -10.35 16.06 -32.13
C THR A 303 -10.97 15.09 -33.15
N GLN A 304 -12.21 14.64 -32.92
CA GLN A 304 -12.96 13.79 -33.83
C GLN A 304 -14.13 14.58 -34.41
N LYS A 305 -14.30 14.54 -35.74
CA LYS A 305 -15.55 14.92 -36.41
C LYS A 305 -16.62 13.88 -36.07
N LEU A 306 -17.11 13.88 -34.83
CA LEU A 306 -18.26 13.09 -34.40
C LEU A 306 -19.47 13.44 -35.29
N SER A 307 -20.32 12.47 -35.61
CA SER A 307 -21.60 12.74 -36.28
C SER A 307 -22.55 13.51 -35.36
N GLU A 308 -23.50 14.25 -35.93
CA GLU A 308 -24.46 15.06 -35.16
C GLU A 308 -25.27 14.21 -34.15
N GLU A 309 -25.68 13.00 -34.53
CA GLU A 309 -26.38 12.07 -33.63
C GLU A 309 -25.52 11.65 -32.42
N GLN A 310 -24.23 11.41 -32.62
CA GLN A 310 -23.31 11.05 -31.53
C GLN A 310 -23.05 12.25 -30.60
N GLN A 311 -23.07 13.47 -31.14
CA GLN A 311 -22.94 14.68 -30.33
C GLN A 311 -24.19 14.90 -29.47
N ASP A 312 -25.39 14.79 -30.04
CA ASP A 312 -26.67 15.00 -29.34
C ASP A 312 -26.91 13.95 -28.23
N GLU A 313 -26.55 12.69 -28.48
CA GLU A 313 -26.69 11.62 -27.48
C GLU A 313 -25.73 11.82 -26.30
N LEU A 314 -24.49 12.24 -26.57
CA LEU A 314 -23.53 12.56 -25.51
C LEU A 314 -23.87 13.86 -24.76
N ASP A 315 -24.33 14.89 -25.44
CA ASP A 315 -24.72 16.17 -24.82
C ASP A 315 -25.89 15.95 -23.84
N LYS A 316 -26.88 15.11 -24.21
CA LYS A 316 -27.95 14.70 -23.29
C LYS A 316 -27.41 13.95 -22.07
N LEU A 317 -26.55 12.95 -22.28
CA LEU A 317 -25.92 12.16 -21.21
C LEU A 317 -25.15 13.04 -20.22
N ILE A 318 -24.38 14.01 -20.70
CA ILE A 318 -23.65 14.94 -19.85
C ILE A 318 -24.61 15.86 -19.08
N SER A 319 -25.65 16.39 -19.73
CA SER A 319 -26.63 17.27 -19.07
C SER A 319 -27.38 16.53 -17.95
N ASP A 320 -27.70 15.25 -18.15
CA ASP A 320 -28.40 14.42 -17.16
C ASP A 320 -27.48 14.06 -15.98
N LEU A 321 -26.19 13.83 -16.25
CA LEU A 321 -25.18 13.63 -15.20
C LEU A 321 -24.94 14.89 -14.38
N GLN A 322 -24.95 16.07 -15.02
CA GLN A 322 -24.84 17.37 -14.35
C GLN A 322 -26.04 17.62 -13.44
N LYS A 323 -27.26 17.50 -13.97
CA LYS A 323 -28.48 17.67 -13.18
C LYS A 323 -28.49 16.77 -11.95
N LYS A 324 -28.12 15.49 -12.10
CA LYS A 324 -28.03 14.55 -10.95
C LYS A 324 -26.97 14.92 -9.91
N ALA A 325 -25.91 15.64 -10.29
CA ALA A 325 -24.91 16.15 -9.36
C ALA A 325 -25.37 17.44 -8.66
N ASP A 326 -26.00 18.35 -9.42
CA ASP A 326 -26.44 19.66 -8.92
C ASP A 326 -27.64 19.54 -7.97
N THR A 327 -28.63 18.69 -8.29
CA THR A 327 -29.78 18.44 -7.39
C THR A 327 -29.33 17.84 -6.05
N LYS A 328 -28.24 17.06 -6.03
CA LYS A 328 -27.68 16.48 -4.79
C LYS A 328 -26.84 17.47 -3.98
N ASN A 329 -26.23 18.46 -4.62
CA ASN A 329 -25.51 19.52 -3.93
C ASN A 329 -26.48 20.51 -3.28
N GLN A 330 -27.60 20.84 -3.93
CA GLN A 330 -28.65 21.71 -3.37
C GLN A 330 -29.30 21.08 -2.12
N ASP A 331 -29.61 19.78 -2.14
CA ASP A 331 -30.13 19.05 -0.97
C ASP A 331 -29.16 19.02 0.24
N GLN A 332 -27.86 19.24 0.02
CA GLN A 332 -26.85 19.32 1.08
C GLN A 332 -26.70 20.74 1.64
N GLU A 333 -26.80 21.77 0.80
CA GLU A 333 -26.79 23.17 1.24
C GLU A 333 -28.02 23.50 2.08
N GLU A 334 -29.21 23.02 1.70
CA GLU A 334 -30.45 23.20 2.49
C GLU A 334 -30.37 22.50 3.86
N LYS A 335 -29.80 21.29 3.94
CA LYS A 335 -29.61 20.59 5.22
C LYS A 335 -28.52 21.17 6.11
N SER A 336 -27.53 21.85 5.54
CA SER A 336 -26.53 22.59 6.34
C SER A 336 -27.02 23.96 6.80
N GLY A 337 -28.04 24.53 6.15
CA GLY A 337 -28.69 25.79 6.58
C GLY A 337 -29.76 25.60 7.65
N GLU A 338 -30.28 24.38 7.85
CA GLU A 338 -31.25 24.06 8.92
C GLU A 338 -30.60 23.61 10.24
N GLU A 339 -29.26 23.45 10.28
CA GLU A 339 -28.49 23.11 11.49
C GLU A 339 -27.66 24.28 12.07
N GLU A 340 -27.89 25.53 11.64
CA GLU A 340 -27.36 26.75 12.31
C GLU A 340 -28.24 27.26 13.44
#